data_AF-A0A6P8VTG5-F1
#
_entry.id   AF-A0A6P8VTG5-F1
#
_cell.length_a   1.000
_cell.length_b   1.000
_cell.length_c   1.000
_cell.angle_alpha   90.00
_cell.angle_beta   90.00
_cell.angle_gamma   90.00
#
_symmetry.space_group_name_H-M   'P 1'
#
loop_
_entity.id
_entity.type
_entity.pdbx_description
1 polymer ?
#
loop_
_entity_poly.entity_id
_entity_poly.type
_entity_poly.pdbx_seq_one_letter_code
_entity_poly.pdbx_strand_id
1 'polypeptide(L)'
;MSLPFFGWEVAYDDTSPRLELGASQQPKDKGIYKMYHGTSVAIARLIITNGFQQSSVGMLGKGVYVSRDQKKAERYPLHNNSSDKVVLELRARLGRVKRIDTDNHPMQYTWNTQGYDTAWVPPNCGMKAVPSGLEEDCVFDPQRVKVVGIAKAPNTVLAELQKLVADSLTNPSAGDDGAPDACSLCKRKTQQGSPHNKQPCWGCGQNICMLMTKHVCSASN
;
A
#
# COMPACT_ATOMS: atom_id res chain seq x y z
N MET A 1 29.72 -15.83 -29.60
CA MET A 1 30.19 -16.10 -28.23
C MET A 1 28.98 -16.15 -27.32
N SER A 2 28.70 -17.29 -26.70
CA SER A 2 27.64 -17.45 -25.70
C SER A 2 28.23 -17.21 -24.31
N LEU A 3 27.68 -16.26 -23.55
CA LEU A 3 28.05 -16.07 -22.15
C LEU A 3 27.40 -17.18 -21.30
N PRO A 4 28.16 -17.97 -20.53
CA PRO A 4 27.57 -18.88 -19.56
C PRO A 4 26.94 -18.07 -18.42
N PHE A 5 25.68 -18.38 -18.12
CA PHE A 5 24.89 -17.73 -17.07
C PHE A 5 24.78 -18.67 -15.87
N PHE A 6 25.32 -18.27 -14.72
CA PHE A 6 25.51 -19.13 -13.54
C PHE A 6 24.46 -18.93 -12.43
N GLY A 7 23.38 -18.22 -12.74
CA GLY A 7 22.30 -17.95 -11.80
C GLY A 7 21.98 -16.46 -11.71
N TRP A 8 21.07 -16.15 -10.80
CA TRP A 8 20.62 -14.79 -10.55
C TRP A 8 20.32 -14.58 -9.09
N GLU A 9 20.40 -13.32 -8.71
CA GLU A 9 19.75 -12.77 -7.54
C GLU A 9 18.94 -11.57 -8.03
N VAL A 10 17.63 -11.61 -7.81
CA VAL A 10 16.71 -10.54 -8.21
C VAL A 10 15.99 -10.06 -6.97
N ALA A 11 16.11 -8.76 -6.70
CA ALA A 11 15.28 -8.06 -5.73
C ALA A 11 13.94 -7.73 -6.40
N TYR A 12 12.93 -8.55 -6.12
CA TYR A 12 11.56 -8.24 -6.51
C TYR A 12 10.95 -7.31 -5.47
N ASP A 13 10.15 -6.35 -5.92
CA ASP A 13 9.41 -5.42 -5.07
C ASP A 13 8.21 -6.08 -4.35
N ASP A 14 7.91 -7.36 -4.63
CA ASP A 14 6.63 -7.96 -4.25
C ASP A 14 6.61 -8.87 -3.00
N THR A 15 7.73 -9.42 -2.49
CA THR A 15 7.68 -10.27 -1.26
C THR A 15 8.92 -10.32 -0.34
N SER A 16 9.95 -9.49 -0.50
CA SER A 16 10.97 -9.35 0.58
C SER A 16 10.31 -8.71 1.82
N PRO A 17 10.75 -8.97 3.08
CA PRO A 17 10.13 -8.41 4.28
C PRO A 17 9.93 -6.94 4.01
N ARG A 18 8.67 -6.50 3.92
CA ARG A 18 8.32 -5.13 3.59
C ARG A 18 9.12 -4.30 4.57
N LEU A 19 10.16 -3.62 4.09
CA LEU A 19 10.70 -2.52 4.84
C LEU A 19 9.52 -1.54 4.86
N GLU A 20 8.65 -1.68 5.86
CA GLU A 20 7.51 -0.80 6.06
C GLU A 20 8.15 0.57 6.21
N LEU A 21 8.08 1.36 5.13
CA LEU A 21 8.68 2.68 5.15
C LEU A 21 8.00 3.43 6.29
N GLY A 22 8.80 3.83 7.28
CA GLY A 22 8.31 4.66 8.37
C GLY A 22 7.89 6.03 7.84
N ALA A 23 7.12 6.76 8.64
CA ALA A 23 6.66 8.12 8.32
C ALA A 23 7.82 9.08 7.96
N SER A 24 9.02 8.83 8.49
CA SER A 24 10.23 9.63 8.21
C SER A 24 10.87 9.36 6.83
N GLN A 25 10.42 8.35 6.09
CA GLN A 25 11.08 7.87 4.87
C GLN A 25 10.31 8.28 3.60
N GLN A 26 11.06 8.66 2.56
CA GLN A 26 10.47 9.01 1.26
C GLN A 26 9.79 7.80 0.62
N PRO A 27 8.52 7.90 0.20
CA PRO A 27 7.86 6.85 -0.56
C PRO A 27 8.54 6.67 -1.92
N LYS A 28 8.63 5.42 -2.36
CA LYS A 28 9.12 5.06 -3.69
C LYS A 28 7.96 4.97 -4.66
N ASP A 29 8.21 5.35 -5.91
CA ASP A 29 7.25 5.14 -7.00
C ASP A 29 6.86 3.66 -7.09
N LYS A 30 5.58 3.44 -7.36
CA LYS A 30 4.92 2.12 -7.44
C LYS A 30 4.94 1.32 -6.14
N GLY A 31 5.35 1.94 -5.03
CA GLY A 31 5.36 1.31 -3.71
C GLY A 31 3.96 0.93 -3.21
N ILE A 32 3.93 -0.16 -2.45
CA ILE A 32 2.75 -0.60 -1.71
C ILE A 32 3.08 -0.49 -0.22
N TYR A 33 2.32 0.32 0.51
CA TYR A 33 2.60 0.60 1.91
C TYR A 33 1.43 0.25 2.81
N LYS A 34 1.78 -0.14 4.05
CA LYS A 34 0.85 -0.06 5.16
C LYS A 34 0.65 1.42 5.49
N MET A 35 -0.60 1.82 5.56
CA MET A 35 -1.03 3.19 5.80
C MET A 35 -2.17 3.19 6.81
N TYR A 36 -2.49 4.36 7.34
CA TYR A 36 -3.53 4.56 8.33
C TYR A 36 -4.43 5.73 7.94
N HIS A 37 -5.72 5.58 8.26
CA HIS A 37 -6.73 6.61 8.09
C HIS A 37 -7.62 6.67 9.33
N GLY A 38 -7.66 7.83 9.97
CA GLY A 38 -8.52 8.09 11.12
C GLY A 38 -9.87 8.64 10.69
N THR A 39 -10.95 8.07 11.20
CA THR A 39 -12.33 8.44 10.85
C THR A 39 -13.30 8.12 11.98
N SER A 40 -14.58 8.48 11.84
CA SER A 40 -15.60 8.14 12.83
C SER A 40 -16.05 6.68 12.71
N VAL A 41 -16.69 6.12 13.74
CA VAL A 41 -17.21 4.74 13.68
C VAL A 41 -18.20 4.56 12.53
N ALA A 42 -19.11 5.53 12.35
CA ALA A 42 -20.11 5.49 11.29
C ALA A 42 -19.46 5.48 9.89
N ILE A 43 -18.47 6.34 9.67
CA ILE A 43 -17.75 6.42 8.39
C ILE A 43 -16.86 5.20 8.18
N ALA A 44 -16.26 4.63 9.22
CA ALA A 44 -15.48 3.40 9.14
C ALA A 44 -16.33 2.24 8.58
N ARG A 45 -17.56 2.05 9.08
CA ARG A 45 -18.49 1.04 8.53
C ARG A 45 -18.73 1.26 7.04
N LEU A 46 -19.03 2.50 6.63
CA LEU A 46 -19.28 2.83 5.23
C LEU A 46 -18.06 2.57 4.35
N ILE A 47 -16.86 2.92 4.80
CA ILE A 47 -15.62 2.67 4.06
C ILE A 47 -15.35 1.18 3.92
N ILE A 48 -15.58 0.39 4.98
CA ILE A 48 -15.36 -1.06 4.93
C ILE A 48 -16.34 -1.72 3.95
N THR A 49 -17.60 -1.30 3.95
CA THR A 49 -18.63 -1.91 3.10
C THR A 49 -18.58 -1.43 1.64
N ASN A 50 -18.37 -0.13 1.42
CA ASN A 50 -18.52 0.50 0.10
C ASN A 50 -17.20 0.93 -0.53
N GLY A 51 -16.09 0.81 0.20
CA GLY A 51 -14.80 1.38 -0.17
C GLY A 51 -14.69 2.88 0.11
N PHE A 52 -13.51 3.43 -0.14
CA PHE A 52 -13.26 4.86 0.00
C PHE A 52 -13.94 5.66 -1.11
N GLN A 53 -14.28 6.90 -0.78
CA GLN A 53 -14.63 7.94 -1.74
C GLN A 53 -13.61 9.07 -1.64
N GLN A 54 -13.39 9.77 -2.76
CA GLN A 54 -12.50 10.94 -2.75
C GLN A 54 -13.11 12.04 -1.87
N SER A 55 -12.28 12.66 -1.03
CA SER A 55 -12.64 13.94 -0.43
C SER A 55 -12.88 14.98 -1.52
N SER A 56 -13.84 15.88 -1.32
CA SER A 56 -14.10 17.00 -2.24
C SER A 56 -13.07 18.13 -2.11
N VAL A 57 -12.40 18.22 -0.96
CA VAL A 57 -11.45 19.28 -0.58
C VAL A 57 -10.29 18.73 0.24
N GLY A 58 -9.21 19.51 0.34
CA GLY A 58 -8.05 19.18 1.18
C GLY A 58 -6.81 19.94 0.72
N MET A 59 -5.75 19.95 1.53
CA MET A 59 -4.54 20.72 1.23
C MET A 59 -3.76 20.23 0.00
N LEU A 60 -4.09 19.04 -0.51
CA LEU A 60 -3.54 18.41 -1.71
C LEU A 60 -4.64 18.19 -2.77
N GLY A 61 -5.79 18.83 -2.63
CA GLY A 61 -6.94 18.63 -3.52
C GLY A 61 -7.73 17.36 -3.21
N LYS A 62 -8.43 16.84 -4.24
CA LYS A 62 -9.31 15.68 -4.11
C LYS A 62 -8.52 14.38 -4.02
N GLY A 63 -8.96 13.48 -3.15
CA GLY A 63 -8.37 12.15 -2.98
C GLY A 63 -8.64 11.56 -1.62
N VAL A 64 -7.99 10.42 -1.34
CA VAL A 64 -8.03 9.72 -0.06
C VAL A 64 -6.76 10.07 0.71
N TYR A 65 -6.96 10.71 1.86
CA TYR A 65 -5.88 11.14 2.75
C TYR A 65 -5.45 10.02 3.66
N VAL A 66 -4.17 9.65 3.62
CA VAL A 66 -3.60 8.57 4.41
C VAL A 66 -2.24 8.97 4.98
N SER A 67 -1.78 8.23 5.98
CA SER A 67 -0.53 8.48 6.69
C SER A 67 0.13 7.17 7.09
N ARG A 68 1.45 7.05 6.97
CA ARG A 68 2.25 5.99 7.59
C ARG A 68 2.37 6.17 9.11
N ASP A 69 2.16 7.38 9.62
CA ASP A 69 2.09 7.64 11.05
C ASP A 69 0.69 7.28 11.59
N GLN A 70 0.60 6.18 12.34
CA GLN A 70 -0.64 5.77 13.01
C GLN A 70 -1.09 6.81 14.05
N LYS A 71 -0.17 7.37 14.85
CA LYS A 71 -0.49 8.35 15.90
C LYS A 71 -1.07 9.62 15.28
N LYS A 72 -0.60 10.01 14.08
CA LYS A 72 -1.23 11.09 13.30
C LYS A 72 -2.69 10.75 12.97
N ALA A 73 -2.95 9.55 12.45
CA ALA A 73 -4.28 9.11 12.08
C ALA A 73 -5.23 9.05 13.31
N GLU A 74 -4.74 8.62 14.47
CA GLU A 74 -5.53 8.57 15.72
C GLU A 74 -6.12 9.92 16.17
N ARG A 75 -5.56 11.04 15.71
CA ARG A 75 -6.10 12.37 16.04
C ARG A 75 -7.41 12.66 15.34
N TYR A 76 -7.69 12.01 14.20
CA TYR A 76 -8.86 12.28 13.38
C TYR A 76 -10.05 11.38 13.73
N PRO A 77 -11.28 11.93 13.69
CA PRO A 77 -11.60 13.35 13.46
C PRO A 77 -11.23 14.22 14.67
N LEU A 78 -10.74 15.46 14.45
CA LEU A 78 -10.10 16.27 15.50
C LEU A 78 -11.03 16.56 16.70
N HIS A 79 -12.30 16.85 16.43
CA HIS A 79 -13.27 17.29 17.44
C HIS A 79 -14.20 16.18 17.96
N ASN A 80 -13.94 14.92 17.58
CA ASN A 80 -14.75 13.80 18.04
C ASN A 80 -14.25 13.26 19.39
N ASN A 81 -15.16 12.67 20.16
CA ASN A 81 -14.81 11.93 21.37
C ASN A 81 -14.02 10.67 21.01
N SER A 82 -13.15 10.22 21.92
CA SER A 82 -12.35 9.00 21.73
C SER A 82 -13.22 7.75 21.49
N SER A 83 -14.45 7.74 22.03
CA SER A 83 -15.44 6.68 21.81
C SER A 83 -16.02 6.62 20.40
N ASP A 84 -15.72 7.59 19.54
CA ASP A 84 -16.14 7.63 18.14
C ASP A 84 -14.95 7.64 17.16
N LYS A 85 -13.69 7.57 17.62
CA LYS A 85 -12.53 7.55 16.73
C LYS A 85 -12.10 6.13 16.38
N VAL A 86 -11.97 5.85 15.08
CA VAL A 86 -11.45 4.60 14.54
C VAL A 86 -10.26 4.90 13.63
N VAL A 87 -9.23 4.07 13.71
CA VAL A 87 -8.11 4.07 12.78
C VAL A 87 -8.14 2.79 11.97
N LEU A 88 -8.34 2.94 10.67
CA LEU A 88 -8.28 1.86 9.69
C LEU A 88 -6.82 1.59 9.33
N GLU A 89 -6.44 0.31 9.27
CA GLU A 89 -5.19 -0.14 8.66
C GLU A 89 -5.43 -0.42 7.18
N LEU A 90 -4.56 0.12 6.34
CA LEU A 90 -4.74 0.16 4.90
C LEU A 90 -3.56 -0.47 4.16
N ARG A 91 -3.84 -1.08 3.02
CA ARG A 91 -2.86 -1.37 1.98
C ARG A 91 -3.06 -0.39 0.84
N ALA A 92 -2.15 0.57 0.69
CA ALA A 92 -2.22 1.61 -0.33
C ALA A 92 -1.17 1.38 -1.43
N ARG A 93 -1.59 1.43 -2.71
CA ARG A 93 -0.73 1.37 -3.89
C ARG A 93 -0.48 2.78 -4.41
N LEU A 94 0.68 3.37 -4.11
CA LEU A 94 0.88 4.80 -4.34
C LEU A 94 1.13 5.18 -5.80
N GLY A 95 1.55 4.24 -6.65
CA GLY A 95 1.83 4.54 -8.05
C GLY A 95 2.89 5.63 -8.21
N ARG A 96 2.73 6.55 -9.16
CA ARG A 96 3.66 7.69 -9.32
C ARG A 96 3.41 8.73 -8.23
N VAL A 97 4.43 9.07 -7.45
CA VAL A 97 4.32 9.97 -6.30
C VAL A 97 4.87 11.36 -6.61
N LYS A 98 4.06 12.40 -6.39
CA LYS A 98 4.50 13.80 -6.45
C LYS A 98 4.83 14.31 -5.06
N ARG A 99 6.09 14.69 -4.84
CA ARG A 99 6.49 15.44 -3.64
C ARG A 99 5.93 16.86 -3.69
N ILE A 100 5.28 17.28 -2.61
CA ILE A 100 4.73 18.62 -2.35
C ILE A 100 5.31 19.10 -1.03
N ASP A 101 6.36 19.92 -1.06
CA ASP A 101 7.19 20.24 0.11
C ASP A 101 7.36 21.74 0.36
N THR A 102 6.53 22.57 -0.27
CA THR A 102 6.49 24.01 -0.05
C THR A 102 5.06 24.52 -0.12
N ASP A 103 4.77 25.60 0.60
CA ASP A 103 3.48 26.28 0.51
C ASP A 103 3.28 26.85 -0.90
N ASN A 104 2.05 26.81 -1.41
CA ASN A 104 1.71 27.24 -2.78
C ASN A 104 2.48 26.49 -3.86
N HIS A 105 2.79 25.21 -3.63
CA HIS A 105 3.47 24.39 -4.63
C HIS A 105 2.66 24.40 -5.95
N PRO A 106 3.28 24.62 -7.13
CA PRO A 106 2.55 24.79 -8.40
C PRO A 106 1.62 23.63 -8.77
N MET A 107 1.94 22.42 -8.30
CA MET A 107 1.16 21.20 -8.51
C MET A 107 0.32 20.77 -7.30
N GLN A 108 0.16 21.60 -6.26
CA GLN A 108 -0.49 21.23 -5.00
C GLN A 108 -1.91 20.64 -5.21
N TYR A 109 -2.64 21.13 -6.21
CA TYR A 109 -4.00 20.70 -6.54
C TYR A 109 -4.13 20.00 -7.90
N THR A 110 -3.06 19.97 -8.70
CA THR A 110 -3.10 19.53 -10.11
C THR A 110 -2.23 18.32 -10.41
N TRP A 111 -1.51 17.79 -9.41
CA TRP A 111 -0.63 16.62 -9.55
C TRP A 111 -1.29 15.42 -10.25
N ASN A 112 -2.58 15.14 -9.99
CA ASN A 112 -3.29 14.04 -10.63
C ASN A 112 -3.43 14.24 -12.15
N THR A 113 -3.81 15.44 -12.60
CA THR A 113 -3.92 15.77 -14.04
C THR A 113 -2.58 15.76 -14.76
N GLN A 114 -1.47 15.80 -14.00
CA GLN A 114 -0.11 15.71 -14.50
C GLN A 114 0.42 14.25 -14.49
N GLY A 115 -0.47 13.28 -14.28
CA GLY A 115 -0.16 11.85 -14.37
C GLY A 115 0.46 11.24 -13.12
N TYR A 116 0.33 11.89 -11.96
CA TYR A 116 0.70 11.32 -10.67
C TYR A 116 -0.50 10.66 -10.00
N ASP A 117 -0.27 9.53 -9.34
CA ASP A 117 -1.30 8.76 -8.65
C ASP A 117 -1.47 9.20 -7.19
N THR A 118 -0.41 9.74 -6.59
CA THR A 118 -0.38 10.20 -5.19
C THR A 118 0.40 11.52 -5.08
N ALA A 119 -0.10 12.46 -4.28
CA ALA A 119 0.71 13.56 -3.75
C ALA A 119 1.19 13.25 -2.33
N TRP A 120 2.43 13.62 -2.01
CA TRP A 120 3.07 13.34 -0.73
C TRP A 120 3.73 14.60 -0.16
N VAL A 121 3.40 14.93 1.09
CA VAL A 121 4.07 15.94 1.89
C VAL A 121 5.13 15.27 2.76
N PRO A 122 6.42 15.63 2.63
CA PRO A 122 7.45 15.09 3.50
C PRO A 122 7.32 15.56 4.95
N PRO A 123 7.77 14.75 5.91
CA PRO A 123 7.83 15.19 7.30
C PRO A 123 8.85 16.32 7.44
N ASN A 124 8.56 17.27 8.32
CA ASN A 124 9.40 18.40 8.70
C ASN A 124 9.91 19.23 7.50
N CYS A 125 9.13 19.35 6.41
CA CYS A 125 9.49 20.15 5.24
C CYS A 125 9.33 21.67 5.41
N GLY A 126 8.82 22.13 6.55
CA GLY A 126 8.67 23.56 6.85
C GLY A 126 7.44 24.23 6.23
N MET A 127 6.54 23.48 5.60
CA MET A 127 5.27 24.01 5.09
C MET A 127 4.38 24.54 6.22
N LYS A 128 3.97 25.80 6.12
CA LYS A 128 3.02 26.43 7.07
C LYS A 128 1.64 25.80 6.99
N ALA A 129 1.24 25.30 5.82
CA ALA A 129 0.00 24.55 5.65
C ALA A 129 -0.03 23.21 6.42
N VAL A 130 1.14 22.71 6.88
CA VAL A 130 1.26 21.51 7.74
C VAL A 130 1.99 21.86 9.03
N PRO A 131 1.36 22.60 9.97
CA PRO A 131 2.02 23.04 11.20
C PRO A 131 2.56 21.90 12.06
N SER A 132 1.96 20.71 11.94
CA SER A 132 2.40 19.52 12.69
C SER A 132 3.75 18.95 12.22
N GLY A 133 4.22 19.31 11.02
CA GLY A 133 5.41 18.71 10.41
C GLY A 133 5.28 17.21 10.10
N LEU A 134 4.10 16.61 10.25
CA LEU A 134 3.91 15.18 9.97
C LEU A 134 3.53 14.96 8.51
N GLU A 135 4.10 13.91 7.92
CA GLU A 135 3.89 13.53 6.53
C GLU A 135 2.44 13.22 6.20
N GLU A 136 2.06 13.42 4.94
CA GLU A 136 0.70 13.15 4.45
C GLU A 136 0.73 12.69 3.00
N ASP A 137 -0.03 11.64 2.70
CA ASP A 137 -0.27 11.18 1.34
C ASP A 137 -1.73 11.44 0.96
N CYS A 138 -1.95 11.91 -0.26
CA CYS A 138 -3.27 12.01 -0.88
C CYS A 138 -3.28 11.15 -2.15
N VAL A 139 -3.96 10.01 -2.08
CA VAL A 139 -4.08 9.05 -3.19
C VAL A 139 -5.30 9.43 -4.03
N PHE A 140 -5.14 9.59 -5.34
CA PHE A 140 -6.23 10.09 -6.18
C PHE A 140 -7.36 9.07 -6.31
N ASP A 141 -7.05 7.87 -6.79
CA ASP A 141 -8.03 6.82 -7.04
C ASP A 141 -8.28 5.98 -5.77
N PRO A 142 -9.51 6.00 -5.20
CA PRO A 142 -9.85 5.21 -4.02
C PRO A 142 -9.62 3.70 -4.17
N GLN A 143 -9.70 3.14 -5.39
CA GLN A 143 -9.48 1.71 -5.64
C GLN A 143 -8.02 1.26 -5.39
N ARG A 144 -7.11 2.22 -5.20
CA ARG A 144 -5.71 1.96 -4.81
C ARG A 144 -5.54 1.78 -3.31
N VAL A 145 -6.57 2.04 -2.51
CA VAL A 145 -6.55 1.99 -1.05
C VAL A 145 -7.52 0.91 -0.58
N LYS A 146 -6.99 -0.21 -0.07
CA LYS A 146 -7.80 -1.30 0.50
C LYS A 146 -7.72 -1.27 2.02
N VAL A 147 -8.85 -1.37 2.70
CA VAL A 147 -8.87 -1.64 4.15
C VAL A 147 -8.43 -3.09 4.38
N VAL A 148 -7.47 -3.29 5.27
CA VAL A 148 -6.93 -4.62 5.60
C VAL A 148 -7.03 -4.95 7.08
N GLY A 149 -7.40 -3.96 7.93
CA GLY A 149 -7.57 -4.19 9.35
C GLY A 149 -8.05 -2.94 10.10
N ILE A 150 -8.17 -3.09 11.42
CA ILE A 150 -8.49 -2.02 12.36
C ILE A 150 -7.27 -1.83 13.27
N ALA A 151 -6.57 -0.70 13.14
CA ALA A 151 -5.40 -0.40 13.95
C ALA A 151 -5.79 0.07 15.36
N LYS A 152 -6.90 0.80 15.48
CA LYS A 152 -7.45 1.26 16.76
C LYS A 152 -8.95 1.53 16.65
N ALA A 153 -9.73 1.11 17.65
CA ALA A 153 -11.14 1.44 17.78
C ALA A 153 -11.58 1.34 19.25
N PRO A 154 -12.73 1.92 19.62
CA PRO A 154 -13.34 1.68 20.93
C PRO A 154 -13.68 0.19 21.10
N ASN A 155 -13.47 -0.35 22.30
CA ASN A 155 -13.70 -1.77 22.60
C ASN A 155 -15.14 -2.22 22.29
N THR A 156 -16.11 -1.32 22.40
CA THR A 156 -17.53 -1.59 22.14
C THR A 156 -17.84 -1.91 20.67
N VAL A 157 -16.98 -1.49 19.73
CA VAL A 157 -17.20 -1.65 18.28
C VAL A 157 -16.08 -2.42 17.60
N LEU A 158 -14.96 -2.68 18.28
CA LEU A 158 -13.78 -3.30 17.68
C LEU A 158 -14.08 -4.67 17.05
N ALA A 159 -14.74 -5.57 17.78
CA ALA A 159 -15.05 -6.92 17.29
C ALA A 159 -15.99 -6.90 16.08
N GLU A 160 -16.98 -5.99 16.09
CA GLU A 160 -17.90 -5.77 14.97
C GLU A 160 -17.13 -5.32 13.72
N LEU A 161 -16.29 -4.29 13.85
CA LEU A 161 -15.52 -3.74 12.73
C LEU A 161 -14.51 -4.76 12.19
N GLN A 162 -13.84 -5.52 13.05
CA GLN A 162 -12.92 -6.58 12.63
C GLN A 162 -13.65 -7.67 11.82
N LYS A 163 -14.86 -8.06 12.26
CA LYS A 163 -15.69 -9.00 11.50
C LYS A 163 -16.10 -8.42 10.15
N LEU A 164 -16.54 -7.16 10.09
CA LEU A 164 -16.88 -6.50 8.82
C LEU A 164 -15.70 -6.46 7.86
N VAL A 165 -14.48 -6.19 8.34
CA VAL A 165 -13.27 -6.26 7.51
C VAL A 165 -13.05 -7.68 7.00
N ALA A 166 -13.11 -8.68 7.88
CA ALA A 166 -12.94 -10.08 7.47
C ALA A 166 -13.97 -10.51 6.40
N ASP A 167 -15.24 -10.13 6.56
CA ASP A 167 -16.32 -10.41 5.61
C ASP A 167 -16.13 -9.67 4.27
N SER A 168 -15.59 -8.45 4.30
CA SER A 168 -15.25 -7.69 3.08
C SER A 168 -14.09 -8.31 2.29
N LEU A 169 -13.18 -9.02 2.97
CA LEU A 169 -12.05 -9.70 2.35
C LEU A 169 -12.44 -11.06 1.76
N THR A 170 -13.54 -11.67 2.23
CA THR A 170 -14.05 -12.96 1.73
C THR A 170 -15.07 -12.82 0.61
N ASN A 171 -15.74 -11.65 0.49
CA ASN A 171 -16.66 -11.33 -0.60
C ASN A 171 -16.04 -10.30 -1.57
N PRO A 172 -15.19 -10.72 -2.53
CA PRO A 172 -14.66 -9.82 -3.53
C PRO A 172 -15.79 -9.43 -4.49
N SER A 173 -16.33 -8.22 -4.34
CA SER A 173 -17.06 -7.56 -5.42
C SER A 173 -16.07 -7.36 -6.58
N ALA A 174 -16.28 -8.15 -7.65
CA ALA A 174 -15.71 -8.06 -9.00
C ALA A 174 -14.35 -7.33 -9.12
N GLY A 175 -13.25 -8.06 -8.95
CA GLY A 175 -11.92 -7.59 -9.29
C GLY A 175 -10.78 -8.19 -8.48
N ASP A 176 -10.78 -9.49 -8.21
CA ASP A 176 -9.57 -10.20 -7.78
C ASP A 176 -9.72 -11.69 -8.13
N ASP A 177 -8.77 -12.18 -8.92
CA ASP A 177 -8.68 -13.55 -9.37
C ASP A 177 -8.72 -14.54 -8.21
N GLY A 178 -9.46 -15.63 -8.42
CA GLY A 178 -9.63 -16.73 -7.47
C GLY A 178 -8.29 -17.16 -6.86
N ALA A 179 -8.32 -17.48 -5.58
CA ALA A 179 -7.17 -17.93 -4.79
C ALA A 179 -6.22 -18.81 -5.62
N PRO A 180 -5.05 -18.29 -6.04
CA PRO A 180 -4.13 -19.09 -6.80
C PRO A 180 -3.24 -19.84 -5.81
N ASP A 181 -3.14 -21.15 -5.99
CA ASP A 181 -2.14 -21.99 -5.33
C ASP A 181 -0.77 -21.31 -5.44
N ALA A 182 -0.11 -21.14 -4.30
CA ALA A 182 1.24 -20.59 -4.25
C ALA A 182 2.19 -21.57 -4.96
N CYS A 183 3.04 -21.04 -5.84
CA CYS A 183 4.01 -21.84 -6.57
C CYS A 183 4.97 -22.55 -5.61
N SER A 184 5.05 -23.88 -5.71
CA SER A 184 5.87 -24.71 -4.81
C SER A 184 7.36 -24.34 -4.79
N LEU A 185 7.89 -23.73 -5.86
CA LEU A 185 9.32 -23.38 -6.01
C LEU A 185 9.65 -21.96 -5.54
N CYS A 186 8.94 -20.94 -6.04
CA CYS A 186 9.21 -19.54 -5.67
C CYS A 186 8.34 -19.02 -4.51
N LYS A 187 7.38 -19.82 -4.03
CA LYS A 187 6.42 -19.51 -2.96
C LYS A 187 5.51 -18.30 -3.23
N ARG A 188 5.50 -17.76 -4.46
CA ARG A 188 4.61 -16.67 -4.86
C ARG A 188 3.28 -17.16 -5.42
N LYS A 189 2.24 -16.36 -5.24
CA LYS A 189 0.91 -16.61 -5.82
C LYS A 189 0.96 -16.44 -7.34
N THR A 190 0.23 -17.29 -8.04
CA THR A 190 0.08 -17.21 -9.51
C THR A 190 -0.83 -16.04 -9.85
N GLN A 191 -0.38 -15.06 -10.64
CA GLN A 191 -1.23 -13.96 -11.09
C GLN A 191 -1.66 -14.16 -12.55
N GLN A 192 -2.87 -13.72 -12.90
CA GLN A 192 -3.37 -13.76 -14.28
C GLN A 192 -2.45 -12.91 -15.17
N GLY A 193 -1.87 -13.53 -16.21
CA GLY A 193 -0.88 -12.91 -17.10
C GLY A 193 0.60 -13.12 -16.75
N SER A 194 0.92 -13.70 -15.58
CA SER A 194 2.30 -14.04 -15.17
C SER A 194 2.43 -15.52 -14.83
N PRO A 195 2.51 -16.43 -15.82
CA PRO A 195 2.59 -17.87 -15.57
C PRO A 195 3.92 -18.24 -14.91
N HIS A 196 3.85 -19.07 -13.87
CA HIS A 196 5.02 -19.61 -13.19
C HIS A 196 5.57 -20.82 -13.97
N ASN A 197 6.45 -20.57 -14.94
CA ASN A 197 7.09 -21.65 -15.68
C ASN A 197 8.14 -22.36 -14.80
N LYS A 198 7.88 -23.63 -14.47
CA LYS A 198 8.80 -24.50 -13.73
C LYS A 198 9.58 -25.35 -14.73
N GLN A 199 10.89 -25.30 -14.66
CA GLN A 199 11.78 -26.05 -15.57
C GLN A 199 13.05 -26.49 -14.83
N PRO A 200 13.75 -27.54 -15.29
CA PRO A 200 15.06 -27.88 -14.76
C PRO A 200 16.09 -26.81 -15.15
N CYS A 201 16.97 -26.44 -14.22
CA CYS A 201 18.14 -25.63 -14.50
C CYS A 201 19.04 -26.38 -15.49
N TRP A 202 19.39 -25.73 -16.60
CA TRP A 202 20.20 -26.35 -17.66
C TRP A 202 21.61 -26.75 -17.19
N GLY A 203 22.12 -26.15 -16.12
CA GLY A 203 23.41 -26.50 -15.54
C GLY A 203 23.31 -27.62 -14.50
N CYS A 204 22.66 -27.37 -13.36
CA CYS A 204 22.66 -28.30 -12.22
C CYS A 204 21.46 -29.27 -12.18
N GLY A 205 20.51 -29.16 -13.11
CA GLY A 205 19.32 -30.01 -13.16
C GLY A 205 18.25 -29.72 -12.08
N GLN A 206 18.51 -28.80 -11.15
CA GLN A 206 17.53 -28.45 -10.11
C GLN A 206 16.27 -27.82 -10.72
N ASN A 207 15.10 -28.21 -10.23
CA ASN A 207 13.83 -27.58 -10.64
C ASN A 207 13.76 -26.12 -10.18
N ILE A 208 13.64 -25.21 -11.13
CA ILE A 208 13.58 -23.77 -10.93
C ILE A 208 12.26 -23.17 -11.47
N CYS A 209 11.73 -22.17 -10.78
CA CYS A 209 10.75 -21.22 -11.31
C CYS A 209 11.46 -19.95 -11.73
N MET A 210 11.15 -19.40 -12.90
CA MET A 210 11.77 -18.15 -13.39
C MET A 210 11.56 -16.94 -12.45
N LEU A 211 10.53 -16.99 -11.61
CA LEU A 211 10.19 -15.92 -10.66
C LEU A 211 10.83 -16.10 -9.27
N MET A 212 11.74 -17.06 -9.07
CA MET A 212 12.45 -17.18 -7.80
C MET A 212 13.42 -16.02 -7.59
N THR A 213 13.62 -15.64 -6.33
CA THR A 213 14.51 -14.54 -5.91
C THR A 213 15.98 -14.86 -6.11
N LYS A 214 16.34 -16.14 -6.00
CA LYS A 214 17.73 -16.58 -6.05
C LYS A 214 17.86 -17.99 -6.60
N HIS A 215 18.76 -18.16 -7.55
CA HIS A 215 19.30 -19.45 -7.94
C HIS A 215 20.81 -19.32 -8.06
N VAL A 216 21.55 -20.23 -7.43
CA VAL A 216 22.99 -20.35 -7.62
C VAL A 216 23.22 -21.72 -8.24
N CYS A 217 23.68 -21.74 -9.50
CA CYS A 217 23.91 -22.98 -10.20
C CYS A 217 25.23 -23.59 -9.73
N SER A 218 25.17 -24.77 -9.10
CA SER A 218 26.37 -25.52 -8.68
C SER A 218 27.08 -26.23 -9.84
N ALA A 219 26.60 -26.08 -11.08
CA ALA A 219 27.34 -26.52 -12.25
C ALA A 219 28.46 -25.52 -12.56
N SER A 220 29.44 -25.49 -11.67
CA SER A 220 30.77 -24.96 -11.93
C SER A 220 31.75 -25.94 -11.31
N ASN A 221 32.73 -26.37 -12.09
CA ASN A 221 34.04 -26.63 -11.51
C ASN A 221 34.54 -25.35 -10.83
#